data_AF-A0A0B4E9J4-F1
#
_entry.id   AF-A0A0B4E9J4-F1
#
_cell.length_a   1.000
_cell.length_b   1.000
_cell.length_c   1.000
_cell.angle_alpha   90.00
_cell.angle_beta   90.00
_cell.angle_gamma   90.00
#
_symmetry.space_group_name_H-M   'P 1'
#
loop_
_entity.id
_entity.type
_entity.pdbx_description
1 polymer ?
#
loop_
_entity_poly.entity_id
_entity_poly.type
_entity_poly.pdbx_seq_one_letter_code
_entity_poly.pdbx_strand_id
1 'polypeptide(L)' 'MELLFDLNKNVRAKDIYDTLVTAWETGCKSVYYVRTIQKNTNIINEKEECESCSG' A
#
# COMPACT_ATOMS: atom_id res chain seq x y z
N MET A 1 5.09 -8.34 -1.04
CA MET A 1 3.82 -7.78 -1.53
C MET A 1 3.81 -6.28 -1.29
N GLU A 2 3.24 -5.50 -2.20
CA GLU A 2 3.03 -4.06 -2.02
C GLU A 2 1.54 -3.73 -2.02
N LEU A 3 1.15 -2.77 -1.20
CA LEU A 3 -0.23 -2.28 -1.11
C LEU A 3 -0.27 -0.80 -1.52
N LEU A 4 -1.27 -0.43 -2.32
CA LEU A 4 -1.54 0.94 -2.71
C LEU A 4 -2.96 1.31 -2.34
N PHE A 5 -3.12 2.32 -1.49
CA PHE A 5 -4.43 2.85 -1.09
C PHE A 5 -4.69 4.20 -1.74
N ASP A 6 -5.77 4.30 -2.51
CA ASP A 6 -6.20 5.56 -3.11
C ASP A 6 -7.13 6.32 -2.17
N LEU A 7 -6.63 7.38 -1.52
CA LEU A 7 -7.41 8.16 -0.56
C LEU A 7 -8.53 8.98 -1.23
N ASN A 8 -8.58 9.06 -2.56
CA ASN A 8 -9.71 9.62 -3.31
C ASN A 8 -10.93 8.67 -3.32
N LYS A 9 -10.74 7.39 -3.00
CA LYS A 9 -11.81 6.37 -2.97
C LYS A 9 -12.45 6.17 -1.59
N ASN A 10 -12.38 7.20 -0.74
CA ASN A 10 -12.94 7.17 0.62
C ASN A 10 -12.44 5.99 1.47
N VAL A 11 -11.15 5.64 1.33
CA VAL A 11 -10.51 4.60 2.13
C VAL A 11 -10.51 5.00 3.60
N ARG A 12 -10.99 4.10 4.47
CA ARG A 12 -11.00 4.25 5.92
C ARG A 12 -9.93 3.38 6.55
N ALA A 13 -9.59 3.67 7.81
CA ALA A 13 -8.66 2.87 8.59
C ALA A 13 -9.06 1.38 8.67
N LYS A 14 -10.36 1.10 8.75
CA LYS A 14 -10.88 -0.28 8.73
C LYS A 14 -10.55 -1.00 7.41
N ASP A 15 -10.64 -0.32 6.28
CA ASP A 15 -10.40 -0.95 4.98
C ASP A 15 -8.91 -1.31 4.81
N ILE A 16 -8.01 -0.50 5.38
CA ILE A 16 -6.56 -0.80 5.45
C ILE A 16 -6.30 -2.02 6.36
N TYR A 17 -6.93 -2.04 7.54
CA TYR A 17 -6.83 -3.15 8.48
C TYR A 17 -7.32 -4.47 7.87
N ASP A 18 -8.53 -4.48 7.30
CA ASP A 18 -9.13 -5.66 6.69
C ASP A 18 -8.24 -6.17 5.52
N THR A 19 -7.61 -5.27 4.77
CA THR A 19 -6.66 -5.64 3.70
C THR A 19 -5.42 -6.34 4.27
N LEU A 20 -4.83 -5.83 5.36
CA LEU A 20 -3.66 -6.45 5.99
C LEU A 20 -4.00 -7.80 6.62
N VAL A 21 -5.19 -7.93 7.24
CA VAL A 21 -5.69 -9.20 7.77
C VAL A 21 -5.89 -10.21 6.64
N THR A 22 -6.53 -9.80 5.54
CA THR A 22 -6.71 -10.65 4.36
C THR A 22 -5.37 -11.13 3.80
N ALA A 23 -4.37 -10.24 3.72
CA ALA A 23 -3.03 -10.62 3.27
C ALA A 23 -2.42 -11.70 4.18
N TRP A 24 -2.53 -11.55 5.50
CA TRP A 24 -2.06 -12.55 6.46
C TRP A 24 -2.81 -13.88 6.33
N GLU A 25 -4.15 -13.85 6.27
CA GLU A 25 -4.99 -15.05 6.14
C GLU A 25 -4.73 -15.83 4.86
N THR A 26 -4.41 -15.13 3.77
CA THR A 26 -4.04 -15.74 2.48
C THR A 26 -2.59 -16.23 2.42
N GLY A 27 -1.86 -16.18 3.55
CA GLY A 27 -0.50 -16.68 3.65
C GLY A 27 0.57 -15.74 3.13
N CYS A 28 0.26 -14.44 2.96
CA CYS A 28 1.28 -13.45 2.65
C CYS A 28 2.26 -13.33 3.82
N LYS A 29 3.54 -13.62 3.56
CA LYS A 29 4.60 -13.63 4.58
C LYS A 29 5.12 -12.24 4.93
N SER A 30 5.05 -11.29 3.99
CA SER A 30 5.48 -9.91 4.20
C SER A 30 4.84 -8.93 3.23
N VAL A 31 4.47 -7.76 3.77
CA VAL A 31 4.12 -6.56 3.01
C VAL A 31 5.27 -5.59 3.17
N TYR A 32 5.90 -5.21 2.05
CA TYR A 32 7.13 -4.44 2.05
C TYR A 32 6.86 -2.94 1.99
N TYR A 33 5.94 -2.52 1.11
CA TYR A 33 5.49 -1.14 1.03
C TYR A 33 3.98 -1.02 1.14
N VAL A 34 3.57 0.02 1.87
CA VAL A 34 2.21 0.53 1.89
C VAL A 34 2.27 1.97 1.39
N ARG A 35 1.78 2.19 0.19
CA ARG A 35 1.76 3.51 -0.48
C ARG A 35 0.35 4.07 -0.49
N THR A 36 0.25 5.39 -0.62
CA THR A 36 -1.04 6.09 -0.71
C THR A 36 -1.05 7.09 -1.85
N ILE A 37 -2.13 7.14 -2.62
CA ILE A 37 -2.44 8.31 -3.45
C ILE A 37 -3.13 9.33 -2.55
N GLN A 38 -2.56 10.52 -2.43
CA GLN A 38 -3.09 11.57 -1.55
C GLN A 38 -4.35 12.20 -2.16
N LYS A 39 -5.25 12.70 -1.31
CA LYS A 39 -6.50 13.33 -1.75
C LYS A 39 -6.21 14.51 -2.68
N ASN A 40 -6.98 14.62 -3.75
CA ASN A 40 -6.85 15.69 -4.76
C ASN A 40 -5.48 15.73 -5.45
N THR A 41 -4.73 14.63 -5.40
CA THR A 41 -3.50 14.44 -6.17
C THR A 41 -3.69 13.23 -7.09
N ASN A 42 -3.32 13.38 -8.36
CA ASN A 42 -3.21 12.27 -9.31
C ASN A 42 -1.74 11.90 -9.57
N ILE A 43 -0.83 12.43 -8.76
CA ILE A 43 0.61 12.33 -9.00
C ILE A 43 1.15 11.22 -8.10
N ILE A 44 1.28 10.02 -8.67
CA ILE A 44 2.23 9.04 -8.16
C ILE A 44 3.58 9.57 -8.64
N ASN A 45 4.23 10.44 -7.86
CA ASN A 45 5.62 10.78 -8.15
C ASN A 45 6.40 9.46 -8.12
N GLU A 46 7.16 9.17 -9.18
CA GLU A 46 8.18 8.14 -9.17
C GLU A 46 9.15 8.50 -8.05
N LYS A 47 8.92 7.92 -6.85
CA LYS A 47 9.87 8.03 -5.75
C LYS A 47 11.02 7.09 -6.10
N GLU A 48 12.25 7.58 -5.98
CA GLU A 48 13.43 6.70 -5.98
C GLU A 48 13.19 5.57 -4.99
N GLU A 49 13.11 4.35 -5.51
CA GLU A 49 12.86 3.18 -4.69
C GLU A 49 14.13 2.86 -3.89
N CYS A 50 13.96 2.46 -2.63
CA CYS A 50 15.09 2.03 -1.82
C CYS A 50 15.44 0.59 -2.23
N GLU A 51 16.24 0.44 -3.28
CA GLU A 51 16.59 -0.84 -3.94
C GLU A 51 17.79 -1.55 -3.32
N SER A 52 18.12 -1.31 -2.04
CA SER A 52 19.38 -1.82 -1.49
C SER A 52 19.39 -3.35 -1.28
N CYS A 53 18.24 -4.00 -1.12
CA CYS A 53 18.13 -5.45 -0.87
C CYS A 53 16.91 -6.11 -1.55
N SER A 54 16.24 -5.41 -2.45
CA SER A 54 14.97 -5.84 -3.08
C SER A 54 15.23 -6.15 -4.55
N GLY A 55 16.08 -7.14 -4.81
CA GLY A 55 16.31 -7.70 -6.15
C GLY A 55 15.28 -8.76 -6.53
#